data_AF-K1KET1-F1
#
_entry.id   AF-K1KET1-F1
#
_cell.length_a   1.000
_cell.length_b   1.000
_cell.length_c   1.000
_cell.angle_alpha   90.00
_cell.angle_beta   90.00
_cell.angle_gamma   90.00
#
_symmetry.space_group_name_H-M   'P 1'
#
loop_
_entity.id
_entity.type
_entity.pdbx_description
1 polymer ?
#
loop_
_entity_poly.entity_id
_entity_poly.type
_entity_poly.pdbx_seq_one_letter_code
_entity_poly.pdbx_strand_id
1 'polypeptide(L)'
;MNADTLIAIWQTNPSEAVEYFSYKGAMFTVGVCFFAVLLSAISIRALTCRQSIGIFSRAVPVISVIMLATSIAAAMKNAGNLTTNIVTAAVEKVQELNSFESKLEERKSLIASLEGIREQGRHGLYVVIVGESQTRDRMSAYGYEKDTTLWLTRQAVDNHFVLMQNAYSCYPNTVRSLEQALTARSQFTDRPLAESPSIVEIARAAGYHVSWLSNQNRLGGWDSPTTVIANEADHQVWINETIGEKIQSRHYDDTLVDELRKIPLNNLGT
;
A
#
# COMPACT_ATOMS: atom_id res chain seq x y z
N MET A 1 7.11 15.80 -1.09
CA MET A 1 6.31 14.97 -0.16
C MET A 1 5.59 13.95 -1.00
N ASN A 2 5.86 12.66 -0.78
CA ASN A 2 5.27 11.57 -1.57
C ASN A 2 3.90 11.17 -0.98
N ALA A 3 3.06 10.53 -1.81
CA ALA A 3 1.77 9.97 -1.38
C ALA A 3 1.92 9.04 -0.16
N ASP A 4 3.01 8.27 -0.11
CA ASP A 4 3.34 7.38 1.01
C ASP A 4 3.55 8.14 2.33
N THR A 5 4.11 9.35 2.28
CA THR A 5 4.31 10.20 3.47
C THR A 5 2.98 10.72 4.01
N LEU A 6 2.01 10.97 3.12
CA LEU A 6 0.68 11.47 3.50
C LEU A 6 -0.24 10.35 3.99
N ILE A 7 -0.09 9.15 3.43
CA ILE A 7 -0.69 7.91 3.95
C ILE A 7 -0.14 7.62 5.33
N ALA A 8 1.18 7.70 5.54
CA ALA A 8 1.80 7.58 6.86
C ALA A 8 1.29 8.63 7.85
N ILE A 9 1.12 9.90 7.43
CA ILE A 9 0.54 10.96 8.27
C ILE A 9 -0.93 10.70 8.62
N TRP A 10 -1.71 10.18 7.68
CA TRP A 10 -3.14 9.88 7.88
C TRP A 10 -3.35 8.62 8.74
N GLN A 11 -2.46 7.63 8.60
CA GLN A 11 -2.38 6.44 9.43
C GLN A 11 -1.63 6.67 10.75
N THR A 12 -1.07 7.88 10.97
CA THR A 12 -0.27 8.17 12.16
C THR A 12 -1.12 7.98 13.40
N ASN A 13 -0.83 6.92 14.12
CA ASN A 13 -1.36 6.65 15.44
C ASN A 13 -0.74 7.68 16.42
N PRO A 14 -1.48 8.19 17.43
CA PRO A 14 -0.90 8.98 18.52
C PRO A 14 0.44 8.43 19.07
N SER A 15 0.63 7.11 19.04
CA SER A 15 1.88 6.42 19.38
C SER A 15 3.05 6.80 18.46
N GLU A 16 2.86 6.79 17.14
CA GLU A 16 3.88 7.09 16.13
C GLU A 16 4.28 8.58 16.15
N ALA A 17 3.31 9.46 16.42
CA ALA A 17 3.59 10.87 16.61
C ALA A 17 4.54 11.11 17.80
N VAL A 18 4.27 10.47 18.95
CA VAL A 18 5.11 10.55 20.15
C VAL A 18 6.50 9.97 19.92
N GLU A 19 6.61 8.89 19.15
CA GLU A 19 7.88 8.28 18.81
C GLU A 19 8.72 9.16 17.88
N TYR A 20 8.11 9.83 16.90
CA TYR A 20 8.80 10.80 16.04
C TYR A 20 9.40 11.97 16.84
N PHE A 21 8.66 12.50 17.83
CA PHE A 21 9.16 13.53 18.74
C PHE A 21 10.31 13.01 19.62
N SER A 22 10.21 11.76 20.07
CA SER A 22 11.25 11.09 20.88
C SER A 22 12.54 10.85 20.08
N TYR A 23 12.41 10.48 18.80
CA TYR A 23 13.53 10.24 17.88
C TYR A 23 14.28 11.52 17.47
N LYS A 24 13.55 12.62 17.19
CA LYS A 24 14.16 13.91 16.80
C LYS A 24 14.82 14.65 17.96
N GLY A 25 14.63 14.18 19.19
CA GLY A 25 15.30 14.65 20.40
C GLY A 25 14.58 15.82 21.09
N ALA A 26 14.94 16.04 22.36
CA ALA A 26 14.27 16.98 23.26
C ALA A 26 14.23 18.43 22.72
N MET A 27 15.28 18.87 22.02
CA MET A 27 15.35 20.23 21.43
C MET A 27 14.30 20.47 20.35
N PHE A 28 14.01 19.48 19.51
CA PHE A 28 12.97 19.58 18.48
C PHE A 28 11.57 19.66 19.12
N THR A 29 11.32 18.82 20.13
CA THR A 29 10.06 18.80 20.87
C THR A 29 9.80 20.12 21.59
N VAL A 30 10.81 20.68 22.26
CA VAL A 30 10.71 22.00 22.90
C VAL A 30 10.45 23.10 21.87
N GLY A 31 11.08 23.03 20.69
CA GLY A 31 10.84 23.99 19.61
C GLY A 31 9.40 23.97 19.08
N VAL A 32 8.82 22.78 18.91
CA VAL A 32 7.42 22.62 18.47
C VAL A 32 6.44 23.09 19.54
N CYS A 33 6.67 22.75 20.82
CA CYS A 33 5.86 23.25 21.93
C CYS A 33 5.94 24.78 22.05
N PHE A 34 7.13 25.36 21.91
CA PHE A 34 7.32 26.81 21.92
C PHE A 34 6.56 27.49 20.79
N PHE A 35 6.62 26.93 19.57
CA PHE A 35 5.90 27.46 18.42
C PHE A 35 4.38 27.35 18.58
N ALA A 36 3.87 26.24 19.12
CA ALA A 36 2.45 26.06 19.42
C ALA A 36 1.98 27.07 20.49
N VAL A 37 2.77 27.27 21.54
CA VAL A 37 2.49 28.27 22.59
C VAL A 37 2.53 29.68 21.99
N LEU A 38 3.51 30.01 21.15
CA LEU A 38 3.61 31.30 20.47
C LEU A 38 2.38 31.56 19.59
N LEU A 39 1.97 30.58 18.78
CA LEU A 39 0.77 30.68 17.94
C LEU A 39 -0.48 30.85 18.79
N SER A 40 -0.65 30.06 19.85
CA SER A 40 -1.79 30.19 20.76
C SER A 40 -1.82 31.55 21.46
N ALA A 41 -0.65 32.07 21.88
CA ALA A 41 -0.52 33.39 22.49
C ALA A 41 -0.84 34.52 21.48
N ILE A 42 -0.41 34.39 20.23
CA ILE A 42 -0.75 35.32 19.14
C ILE A 42 -2.25 35.27 18.86
N SER A 43 -2.85 34.08 18.77
CA SER A 43 -4.30 33.90 18.56
C SER A 43 -5.11 34.47 19.72
N ILE A 44 -4.75 34.16 20.96
CA ILE A 44 -5.40 34.70 22.16
C ILE A 44 -5.23 36.22 22.22
N ARG A 45 -4.03 36.75 21.92
CA ARG A 45 -3.80 38.20 21.88
C ARG A 45 -4.57 38.87 20.76
N ALA A 46 -4.70 38.25 19.59
CA ALA A 46 -5.54 38.75 18.50
C ALA A 46 -7.04 38.74 18.84
N LEU A 47 -7.50 37.75 19.61
CA LEU A 47 -8.90 37.62 20.06
C LEU A 47 -9.23 38.50 21.28
N THR A 48 -8.25 38.74 22.17
CA THR A 48 -8.46 39.39 23.47
C THR A 48 -8.04 40.86 23.46
N CYS A 49 -7.02 41.25 22.68
CA CYS A 49 -6.75 42.66 22.44
C CYS A 49 -7.79 43.19 21.47
N ARG A 50 -8.75 43.95 22.00
CA ARG A 50 -9.62 44.83 21.22
C ARG A 50 -8.72 45.72 20.37
N GLN A 51 -8.47 45.34 19.11
CA GLN A 51 -7.63 46.12 18.22
C GLN A 51 -8.32 47.47 18.03
N SER A 52 -7.76 48.51 18.66
CA SER A 52 -8.02 49.89 18.28
C SER A 52 -7.37 50.10 16.92
N ILE A 53 -8.07 49.70 15.85
CA ILE A 53 -7.68 50.01 14.48
C ILE A 53 -7.93 51.51 14.31
N GLY A 54 -6.95 52.32 14.75
CA GLY A 54 -6.88 53.73 14.39
C GLY A 54 -6.69 53.80 12.89
N ILE A 55 -7.69 54.35 12.20
CA ILE A 55 -7.86 54.40 10.73
C ILE A 55 -8.61 53.17 10.18
N PHE A 56 -9.88 53.03 10.57
CA PHE A 56 -10.87 52.31 9.77
C PHE A 56 -11.28 53.20 8.58
N SER A 57 -10.41 53.34 7.58
CA SER A 57 -10.82 53.93 6.31
C SER A 57 -11.79 52.97 5.62
N ARG A 58 -12.82 53.47 4.93
CA ARG A 58 -13.77 52.62 4.18
C ARG A 58 -13.10 51.69 3.16
N ALA A 59 -11.82 51.92 2.84
CA ALA A 59 -11.04 51.08 1.95
C ALA A 59 -10.54 49.78 2.60
N VAL A 60 -10.31 49.74 3.93
CA VAL A 60 -9.81 48.53 4.62
C VAL A 60 -10.74 47.33 4.47
N PRO A 61 -12.05 47.40 4.79
CA PRO A 61 -12.94 46.27 4.58
C PRO A 61 -13.08 45.90 3.10
N VAL A 62 -13.03 46.87 2.18
CA VAL A 62 -13.09 46.63 0.73
C VAL A 62 -11.85 45.87 0.25
N ILE A 63 -10.64 46.27 0.67
CA ILE A 63 -9.39 45.59 0.34
C ILE A 63 -9.35 44.18 0.94
N SER A 64 -9.82 44.01 2.18
CA SER A 64 -9.91 42.68 2.80
C SER A 64 -10.90 41.76 2.07
N VAL A 65 -12.05 42.29 1.63
CA VAL A 65 -13.01 41.53 0.81
C VAL A 65 -12.43 41.21 -0.56
N ILE A 66 -11.70 42.14 -1.20
CA ILE A 66 -11.03 41.89 -2.47
C ILE A 66 -9.92 40.83 -2.31
N MET A 67 -9.08 40.91 -1.27
CA MET A 67 -8.05 39.91 -1.00
C MET A 67 -8.63 38.55 -0.66
N LEU A 68 -9.73 38.50 0.09
CA LEU A 68 -10.44 37.25 0.37
C LEU A 68 -11.05 36.67 -0.91
N ALA A 69 -11.70 37.50 -1.73
CA ALA A 69 -12.29 37.09 -3.00
C ALA A 69 -11.24 36.62 -4.02
N THR A 70 -10.09 37.28 -4.11
CA THR A 70 -8.99 36.84 -4.99
C THR A 70 -8.31 35.57 -4.47
N SER A 71 -8.21 35.39 -3.15
CA SER A 71 -7.69 34.15 -2.54
C SER A 71 -8.64 32.97 -2.78
N ILE A 72 -9.95 33.18 -2.63
CA ILE A 72 -10.98 32.17 -2.94
C ILE A 72 -10.99 31.88 -4.44
N ALA A 73 -10.94 32.91 -5.30
CA ALA A 73 -10.89 32.72 -6.74
C ALA A 73 -9.60 32.01 -7.19
N ALA A 74 -8.45 32.30 -6.60
CA ALA A 74 -7.20 31.58 -6.86
C ALA A 74 -7.28 30.11 -6.41
N ALA A 75 -7.89 29.85 -5.24
CA ALA A 75 -8.13 28.51 -4.75
C ALA A 75 -9.08 27.70 -5.64
N MET A 76 -10.14 28.34 -6.16
CA MET A 76 -11.13 27.70 -7.05
C MET A 76 -10.63 27.55 -8.49
N LYS A 77 -9.82 28.50 -8.99
CA LYS A 77 -9.27 28.47 -10.36
C LYS A 77 -8.11 27.48 -10.48
N ASN A 78 -7.43 27.17 -9.38
CA ASN A 78 -6.59 25.98 -9.24
C ASN A 78 -7.47 24.75 -8.90
N ALA A 79 -8.40 24.39 -9.78
CA ALA A 79 -9.08 23.08 -9.80
C ALA A 79 -8.12 21.93 -10.21
N GLY A 80 -6.86 22.05 -9.78
CA GLY A 80 -5.73 21.14 -9.93
C GLY A 80 -4.69 21.43 -8.84
N ASN A 81 -5.13 21.86 -7.65
CA ASN A 81 -4.25 21.99 -6.50
C ASN A 81 -3.64 20.63 -6.18
N LEU A 82 -2.32 20.53 -6.28
CA LEU A 82 -1.55 19.32 -6.01
C LEU A 82 -1.95 18.70 -4.66
N THR A 83 -2.23 19.53 -3.65
CA THR A 83 -2.64 19.09 -2.31
C THR A 83 -4.04 18.49 -2.27
N THR A 84 -5.04 19.09 -2.92
CA THR A 84 -6.40 18.53 -2.96
C THR A 84 -6.43 17.24 -3.76
N ASN A 85 -5.69 17.17 -4.87
CA ASN A 85 -5.62 15.96 -5.67
C ASN A 85 -4.96 14.79 -4.91
N ILE A 86 -3.92 15.07 -4.12
CA ILE A 86 -3.29 14.04 -3.28
C ILE A 86 -4.24 13.56 -2.18
N VAL A 87 -4.96 14.47 -1.51
CA VAL A 87 -5.93 14.10 -0.46
C VAL A 87 -7.10 13.32 -1.04
N THR A 88 -7.67 13.79 -2.15
CA THR A 88 -8.77 13.09 -2.84
C THR A 88 -8.32 11.70 -3.30
N ALA A 89 -7.13 11.57 -3.89
CA ALA A 89 -6.59 10.27 -4.30
C ALA A 89 -6.37 9.30 -3.12
N ALA A 90 -5.95 9.82 -1.96
CA ALA A 90 -5.81 9.01 -0.74
C ALA A 90 -7.18 8.54 -0.22
N VAL A 91 -8.18 9.44 -0.16
CA VAL A 91 -9.54 9.11 0.26
C VAL A 91 -10.18 8.08 -0.69
N GLU A 92 -10.05 8.29 -2.00
CA GLU A 92 -10.52 7.35 -3.03
C GLU A 92 -9.86 5.98 -2.84
N LYS A 93 -8.56 5.93 -2.53
CA LYS A 93 -7.87 4.66 -2.32
C LYS A 93 -8.36 3.92 -1.07
N VAL A 94 -8.56 4.63 0.04
CA VAL A 94 -9.12 4.04 1.27
C VAL A 94 -10.54 3.53 1.03
N GLN A 95 -11.37 4.31 0.33
CA GLN A 95 -12.73 3.89 -0.04
C GLN A 95 -12.72 2.64 -0.93
N GLU A 96 -11.82 2.58 -1.91
CA GLU A 96 -11.63 1.43 -2.78
C GLU A 96 -11.24 0.17 -1.98
N LEU A 97 -10.32 0.28 -1.02
CA LEU A 97 -9.94 -0.83 -0.14
C LEU A 97 -11.09 -1.30 0.76
N ASN A 98 -11.80 -0.37 1.41
CA ASN A 98 -12.96 -0.72 2.24
C ASN A 98 -14.07 -1.39 1.41
N SER A 99 -14.26 -0.94 0.16
CA SER A 99 -15.21 -1.57 -0.77
C SER A 99 -14.76 -2.98 -1.18
N PHE A 100 -13.45 -3.21 -1.29
CA PHE A 100 -12.89 -4.52 -1.57
C PHE A 100 -13.04 -5.49 -0.40
N GLU A 101 -12.82 -5.04 0.81
CA GLU A 101 -13.08 -5.85 2.02
C GLU A 101 -14.57 -6.15 2.19
N SER A 102 -15.45 -5.14 2.09
CA SER A 102 -16.89 -5.33 2.31
C SER A 102 -17.58 -6.23 1.29
N LYS A 103 -17.11 -6.28 0.03
CA LYS A 103 -17.64 -7.18 -1.01
C LYS A 103 -17.06 -8.61 -0.97
N LEU A 104 -16.23 -8.95 0.01
CA LEU A 104 -15.57 -10.25 0.10
C LEU A 104 -16.54 -11.43 0.07
N GLU A 105 -17.57 -11.41 0.92
CA GLU A 105 -18.53 -12.52 1.01
C GLU A 105 -19.39 -12.66 -0.26
N GLU A 106 -19.69 -11.53 -0.92
CA GLU A 106 -20.34 -11.54 -2.23
C GLU A 106 -19.45 -12.22 -3.27
N ARG A 107 -18.16 -11.87 -3.34
CA ARG A 107 -17.20 -12.53 -4.24
C ARG A 107 -17.08 -14.02 -3.95
N LYS A 108 -16.96 -14.43 -2.68
CA LYS A 108 -16.90 -15.85 -2.30
C LYS A 108 -18.13 -16.62 -2.77
N SER A 109 -19.32 -16.06 -2.57
CA SER A 109 -20.58 -16.67 -3.03
C SER A 109 -20.61 -16.82 -4.55
N LEU A 110 -20.21 -15.78 -5.30
CA LEU A 110 -20.12 -15.81 -6.75
C LEU A 110 -19.14 -16.90 -7.23
N ILE A 111 -17.94 -16.96 -6.65
CA ILE A 111 -16.93 -17.96 -7.02
C ILE A 111 -17.42 -19.37 -6.68
N ALA A 112 -18.08 -19.57 -5.53
CA ALA A 112 -18.61 -20.87 -5.12
C ALA A 112 -19.73 -21.38 -6.05
N SER A 113 -20.42 -20.48 -6.75
CA SER A 113 -21.45 -20.83 -7.75
C SER A 113 -20.88 -21.20 -9.13
N LEU A 114 -19.57 -21.06 -9.35
CA LEU A 114 -18.93 -21.47 -10.60
C LEU A 114 -18.90 -23.00 -10.72
N GLU A 115 -19.61 -23.52 -11.73
CA GLU A 115 -19.62 -24.94 -12.04
C GLU A 115 -18.20 -25.45 -12.38
N GLY A 116 -17.84 -26.61 -11.82
CA GLY A 116 -16.59 -27.29 -12.14
C GLY A 116 -15.31 -26.67 -11.54
N ILE A 117 -15.41 -25.68 -10.65
CA ILE A 117 -14.22 -25.03 -10.05
C ILE A 117 -13.30 -26.01 -9.29
N ARG A 118 -13.86 -27.11 -8.77
CA ARG A 118 -13.12 -28.18 -8.07
C ARG A 118 -12.68 -29.33 -8.97
N GLU A 119 -13.13 -29.37 -10.22
CA GLU A 119 -12.90 -30.48 -11.16
C GLU A 119 -11.76 -30.17 -12.16
N GLN A 120 -11.20 -28.97 -12.09
CA GLN A 120 -10.20 -28.47 -13.05
C GLN A 120 -8.82 -28.33 -12.39
N GLY A 121 -7.97 -29.35 -12.50
CA GLY A 121 -6.58 -29.20 -12.09
C GLY A 121 -5.82 -30.50 -11.89
N ARG A 122 -4.51 -30.37 -11.69
CA ARG A 122 -3.67 -31.45 -11.18
C ARG A 122 -3.54 -31.29 -9.67
N HIS A 123 -3.52 -32.40 -8.95
CA HIS A 123 -3.13 -32.38 -7.55
C HIS A 123 -1.64 -32.06 -7.45
N GLY A 124 -1.25 -31.17 -6.54
CA GLY A 124 0.14 -30.79 -6.38
C GLY A 124 0.35 -29.57 -5.49
N LEU A 125 1.61 -29.34 -5.17
CA LEU A 125 2.06 -28.10 -4.54
C LEU A 125 2.34 -27.07 -5.62
N TYR A 126 1.65 -25.93 -5.53
CA TYR A 126 1.89 -24.77 -6.37
C TYR A 126 2.52 -23.67 -5.53
N VAL A 127 3.66 -23.15 -5.97
CA VAL A 127 4.39 -22.08 -5.27
C VAL A 127 4.42 -20.85 -6.17
N VAL A 128 3.88 -19.75 -5.68
CA VAL A 128 3.95 -18.45 -6.34
C VAL A 128 4.91 -17.57 -5.55
N ILE A 129 5.97 -17.10 -6.21
CA ILE A 129 6.97 -16.21 -5.60
C ILE A 129 6.72 -14.79 -6.13
N VAL A 130 6.40 -13.89 -5.22
CA VAL A 130 6.23 -12.46 -5.52
C VAL A 130 7.50 -11.73 -5.12
N GLY A 131 8.29 -11.31 -6.11
CA GLY A 131 9.50 -10.50 -5.88
C GLY A 131 9.18 -9.01 -5.67
N GLU A 132 10.18 -8.25 -5.23
CA GLU A 132 10.09 -6.81 -5.00
C GLU A 132 11.16 -6.06 -5.79
N SER A 133 10.77 -5.00 -6.51
CA SER A 133 11.65 -4.01 -7.16
C SER A 133 12.76 -4.53 -8.11
N GLN A 134 12.79 -5.82 -8.44
CA GLN A 134 13.78 -6.41 -9.36
C GLN A 134 13.41 -6.08 -10.82
N THR A 135 14.38 -5.57 -11.59
CA THR A 135 14.21 -5.27 -13.02
C THR A 135 15.01 -6.22 -13.91
N ARG A 136 14.42 -6.59 -15.06
CA ARG A 136 15.03 -7.45 -16.08
C ARG A 136 16.39 -6.93 -16.56
N ASP A 137 16.53 -5.62 -16.70
CA ASP A 137 17.73 -4.98 -17.26
C ASP A 137 18.97 -5.12 -16.37
N ARG A 138 18.81 -5.63 -15.13
CA ARG A 138 19.89 -5.89 -14.17
C ARG A 138 20.10 -7.38 -13.89
N MET A 139 19.56 -8.26 -14.74
CA MET A 139 19.64 -9.72 -14.58
C MET A 139 20.50 -10.35 -15.67
N SER A 140 21.57 -11.07 -15.30
CA SER A 140 22.47 -11.74 -16.25
C SER A 140 21.73 -12.72 -17.16
N ALA A 141 20.68 -13.38 -16.65
CA ALA A 141 19.80 -14.27 -17.42
C ALA A 141 19.12 -13.59 -18.63
N TYR A 142 19.05 -12.26 -18.67
CA TYR A 142 18.49 -11.47 -19.76
C TYR A 142 19.55 -10.63 -20.50
N GLY A 143 20.84 -10.94 -20.33
CA GLY A 143 21.94 -10.30 -21.04
C GLY A 143 22.61 -9.14 -20.30
N TYR A 144 22.35 -8.95 -19.01
CA TYR A 144 23.11 -7.98 -18.21
C TYR A 144 24.58 -8.41 -18.06
N GLU A 145 25.50 -7.46 -18.23
CA GLU A 145 26.95 -7.74 -18.28
C GLU A 145 27.56 -8.32 -17.00
N LYS A 146 26.89 -8.14 -15.85
CA LYS A 146 27.36 -8.65 -14.56
C LYS A 146 26.58 -9.89 -14.14
N ASP A 147 27.27 -10.83 -13.52
CA ASP A 147 26.74 -12.10 -13.01
C ASP A 147 25.81 -11.92 -11.79
N THR A 148 24.61 -11.39 -12.01
CA THR A 148 23.63 -11.11 -10.94
C THR A 148 22.61 -12.22 -10.72
N THR A 149 22.35 -13.07 -11.72
CA THR A 149 21.31 -14.12 -11.65
C THR A 149 21.78 -15.48 -12.19
N LEU A 150 22.97 -15.92 -11.77
CA LEU A 150 23.60 -17.16 -12.25
C LEU A 150 22.72 -18.42 -12.14
N TRP A 151 21.96 -18.56 -11.05
CA TRP A 151 21.03 -19.68 -10.91
C TRP A 151 19.96 -19.67 -12.00
N LEU A 152 19.35 -18.51 -12.26
CA LEU A 152 18.34 -18.36 -13.30
C LEU A 152 18.92 -18.59 -14.71
N THR A 153 20.13 -18.12 -14.98
CA THR A 153 20.84 -18.39 -16.24
C THR A 153 21.01 -19.89 -16.48
N ARG A 154 21.32 -20.67 -15.45
CA ARG A 154 21.44 -22.13 -15.55
C ARG A 154 20.09 -22.82 -15.75
N GLN A 155 19.04 -22.36 -15.07
CA GLN A 155 17.70 -22.94 -15.22
C GLN A 155 17.08 -22.61 -16.59
N ALA A 156 17.43 -21.48 -17.20
CA ALA A 156 16.87 -21.07 -18.48
C ALA A 156 17.11 -22.04 -19.65
N VAL A 157 18.05 -22.98 -19.52
CA VAL A 157 18.33 -24.03 -20.52
C VAL A 157 17.72 -25.40 -20.17
N ASP A 158 17.04 -25.51 -19.02
CA ASP A 158 16.32 -26.73 -18.63
C ASP A 158 14.98 -26.82 -19.35
N ASN A 159 14.65 -27.99 -19.91
CA ASN A 159 13.40 -28.21 -20.63
C ASN A 159 12.14 -28.16 -19.75
N HIS A 160 12.28 -28.21 -18.42
CA HIS A 160 11.19 -28.06 -17.45
C HIS A 160 11.05 -26.63 -16.93
N PHE A 161 11.86 -25.68 -17.42
CA PHE A 161 11.84 -24.29 -16.98
C PHE A 161 11.47 -23.36 -18.14
N VAL A 162 10.51 -22.48 -17.91
CA VAL A 162 10.11 -21.47 -18.89
C VAL A 162 10.58 -20.10 -18.43
N LEU A 163 11.60 -19.56 -19.10
CA LEU A 163 12.03 -18.17 -18.89
C LEU A 163 11.20 -17.23 -19.80
N MET A 164 10.32 -16.44 -19.21
CA MET A 164 9.52 -15.47 -19.94
C MET A 164 10.35 -14.26 -20.37
N GLN A 165 10.61 -14.12 -21.67
CA GLN A 165 11.45 -13.04 -22.20
C GLN A 165 10.80 -11.64 -22.11
N ASN A 166 9.46 -11.59 -22.21
CA ASN A 166 8.68 -10.37 -22.34
C ASN A 166 7.60 -10.28 -21.26
N ALA A 167 8.01 -10.37 -19.99
CA ALA A 167 7.13 -10.12 -18.84
C ALA A 167 7.26 -8.65 -18.39
N TYR A 168 6.12 -8.00 -18.16
CA TYR A 168 6.03 -6.61 -17.72
C TYR A 168 5.07 -6.51 -16.54
N SER A 169 5.42 -5.70 -15.53
CA SER A 169 4.53 -5.42 -14.40
C SER A 169 3.27 -4.69 -14.86
N CYS A 170 2.13 -4.99 -14.23
CA CYS A 170 0.87 -4.31 -14.53
C CYS A 170 0.92 -2.80 -14.23
N TYR A 171 1.74 -2.41 -13.25
CA TYR A 171 1.93 -1.02 -12.86
C TYR A 171 3.34 -0.81 -12.26
N PRO A 172 3.94 0.39 -12.34
CA PRO A 172 5.27 0.67 -11.77
C PRO A 172 5.30 0.81 -10.24
N ASN A 173 4.15 0.83 -9.56
CA ASN A 173 4.05 0.89 -8.11
C ASN A 173 3.57 -0.46 -7.55
N THR A 174 4.23 -0.95 -6.49
CA THR A 174 3.97 -2.26 -5.87
C THR A 174 2.50 -2.49 -5.54
N VAL A 175 1.84 -1.53 -4.89
CA VAL A 175 0.44 -1.69 -4.44
C VAL A 175 -0.49 -1.90 -5.64
N ARG A 176 -0.39 -1.06 -6.67
CA ARG A 176 -1.22 -1.18 -7.88
C ARG A 176 -0.86 -2.39 -8.74
N SER A 177 0.44 -2.75 -8.78
CA SER A 177 0.91 -3.91 -9.53
C SER A 177 0.36 -5.20 -8.93
N LEU A 178 0.47 -5.38 -7.61
CA LEU A 178 0.00 -6.58 -6.92
C LEU A 178 -1.52 -6.65 -6.87
N GLU A 179 -2.21 -5.51 -6.72
CA GLU A 179 -3.67 -5.45 -6.86
C GLU A 179 -4.14 -6.05 -8.19
N GLN A 180 -3.51 -5.69 -9.31
CA GLN A 180 -3.90 -6.19 -10.63
C GLN A 180 -3.36 -7.60 -10.92
N ALA A 181 -2.16 -7.93 -10.44
CA ALA A 181 -1.55 -9.24 -10.66
C ALA A 181 -2.24 -10.36 -9.86
N LEU A 182 -2.81 -10.04 -8.69
CA LEU A 182 -3.39 -11.01 -7.77
C LEU A 182 -4.91 -11.00 -7.74
N THR A 183 -5.57 -10.19 -8.57
CA THR A 183 -7.03 -10.17 -8.69
C THR A 183 -7.48 -10.27 -10.14
N ALA A 184 -8.78 -10.47 -10.36
CA ALA A 184 -9.39 -10.43 -11.68
C ALA A 184 -9.43 -9.02 -12.31
N ARG A 185 -8.92 -7.99 -11.62
CA ARG A 185 -8.78 -6.64 -12.19
C ARG A 185 -7.55 -6.60 -13.10
N SER A 186 -7.73 -6.12 -14.32
CA SER A 186 -6.63 -5.94 -15.27
C SER A 186 -6.52 -4.49 -15.74
N GLN A 187 -5.32 -4.08 -16.16
CA GLN A 187 -5.09 -2.82 -16.88
C GLN A 187 -5.88 -2.71 -18.21
N PHE A 188 -6.39 -3.84 -18.71
CA PHE A 188 -7.15 -3.91 -19.96
C PHE A 188 -8.67 -3.92 -19.74
N THR A 189 -9.13 -3.88 -18.50
CA THR A 189 -10.55 -4.00 -18.14
C THR A 189 -10.96 -2.93 -17.14
N ASP A 190 -12.17 -2.39 -17.26
CA ASP A 190 -12.71 -1.40 -16.32
C ASP A 190 -13.37 -2.03 -15.08
N ARG A 191 -13.02 -3.28 -14.73
CA ARG A 191 -13.62 -3.99 -13.60
C ARG A 191 -13.23 -3.31 -12.28
N PRO A 192 -14.19 -2.96 -11.41
CA PRO A 192 -13.89 -2.44 -10.08
C PRO A 192 -13.12 -3.45 -9.24
N LEU A 193 -12.15 -2.98 -8.43
CA LEU A 193 -11.42 -3.85 -7.50
C LEU A 193 -12.38 -4.61 -6.58
N ALA A 194 -13.41 -3.94 -6.07
CA ALA A 194 -14.39 -4.50 -5.15
C ALA A 194 -15.08 -5.77 -5.68
N GLU A 195 -15.23 -5.86 -7.00
CA GLU A 195 -15.89 -6.96 -7.70
C GLU A 195 -14.91 -7.96 -8.29
N SER A 196 -13.60 -7.83 -8.03
CA SER A 196 -12.55 -8.61 -8.66
C SER A 196 -12.04 -9.69 -7.69
N PRO A 197 -12.40 -10.97 -7.89
CA PRO A 197 -11.87 -12.07 -7.10
C PRO A 197 -10.35 -12.08 -7.02
N SER A 198 -9.80 -12.40 -5.86
CA SER A 198 -8.37 -12.62 -5.71
C SER A 198 -7.96 -14.05 -6.10
N ILE A 199 -6.68 -14.25 -6.42
CA ILE A 199 -6.13 -15.60 -6.67
C ILE A 199 -6.26 -16.50 -5.44
N VAL A 200 -6.19 -15.95 -4.23
CA VAL A 200 -6.38 -16.68 -2.97
C VAL A 200 -7.83 -17.14 -2.83
N GLU A 201 -8.80 -16.25 -3.09
CA GLU A 201 -10.23 -16.58 -3.07
C GLU A 201 -10.55 -17.70 -4.07
N ILE A 202 -10.02 -17.62 -5.29
CA ILE A 202 -10.21 -18.63 -6.34
C ILE A 202 -9.56 -19.97 -5.95
N ALA A 203 -8.31 -19.95 -5.47
CA ALA A 203 -7.60 -21.17 -5.09
C ALA A 203 -8.31 -21.91 -3.95
N ARG A 204 -8.80 -21.17 -2.94
CA ARG A 204 -9.59 -21.76 -1.85
C ARG A 204 -10.91 -22.37 -2.35
N ALA A 205 -11.63 -21.68 -3.23
CA ALA A 205 -12.87 -22.20 -3.78
C ALA A 205 -12.64 -23.46 -4.63
N ALA A 206 -11.52 -23.53 -5.34
CA ALA A 206 -11.05 -24.72 -6.07
C ALA A 206 -10.59 -25.88 -5.15
N GLY A 207 -10.54 -25.67 -3.83
CA GLY A 207 -10.23 -26.70 -2.83
C GLY A 207 -8.77 -26.77 -2.42
N TYR A 208 -7.94 -25.80 -2.81
CA TYR A 208 -6.56 -25.70 -2.32
C TYR A 208 -6.52 -25.13 -0.91
N HIS A 209 -5.63 -25.68 -0.09
CA HIS A 209 -5.21 -25.04 1.15
C HIS A 209 -4.15 -24.00 0.82
N VAL A 210 -4.40 -22.73 1.14
CA VAL A 210 -3.54 -21.61 0.74
C VAL A 210 -2.72 -21.12 1.92
N SER A 211 -1.40 -21.07 1.77
CA SER A 211 -0.48 -20.49 2.76
C SER A 211 0.18 -19.23 2.21
N TRP A 212 0.16 -18.15 2.96
CA TRP A 212 0.78 -16.87 2.62
C TRP A 212 1.97 -16.60 3.53
N LEU A 213 3.18 -16.57 2.96
CA LEU A 213 4.43 -16.30 3.68
C LEU A 213 4.97 -14.95 3.20
N SER A 214 5.24 -14.02 4.12
CA SER A 214 5.68 -12.67 3.77
C SER A 214 6.81 -12.17 4.65
N ASN A 215 7.87 -11.67 4.00
CA ASN A 215 8.93 -10.89 4.65
C ASN A 215 8.70 -9.37 4.50
N GLN A 216 7.57 -8.95 3.94
CA GLN A 216 7.21 -7.54 3.86
C GLN A 216 6.66 -7.05 5.21
N ASN A 217 6.93 -5.78 5.53
CA ASN A 217 6.35 -5.16 6.71
C ASN A 217 4.83 -5.11 6.59
N ARG A 218 4.14 -5.57 7.63
CA ARG A 218 2.70 -5.35 7.76
C ARG A 218 2.45 -3.91 8.21
N LEU A 219 2.18 -3.03 7.24
CA LEU A 219 1.52 -1.76 7.54
C LEU A 219 0.07 -2.13 7.95
N GLY A 220 -0.19 -2.18 9.26
CA GLY A 220 -1.52 -2.33 9.86
C GLY A 220 -2.42 -3.50 9.41
N GLY A 221 -3.66 -3.51 9.93
CA GLY A 221 -4.62 -4.58 9.71
C GLY A 221 -5.11 -4.71 8.27
N TRP A 222 -5.16 -3.58 7.54
CA TRP A 222 -5.87 -3.43 6.26
C TRP A 222 -5.25 -2.39 5.30
N ASP A 223 -3.99 -1.98 5.51
CA ASP A 223 -3.44 -0.81 4.81
C ASP A 223 -3.06 -1.05 3.33
N SER A 224 -3.27 -2.27 2.81
CA SER A 224 -2.98 -2.60 1.41
C SER A 224 -3.91 -3.69 0.85
N PRO A 225 -4.16 -3.70 -0.48
CA PRO A 225 -4.90 -4.79 -1.13
C PRO A 225 -4.23 -6.14 -0.89
N THR A 226 -2.90 -6.18 -0.82
CA THR A 226 -2.13 -7.39 -0.51
C THR A 226 -2.41 -7.92 0.89
N THR A 227 -2.59 -7.06 1.89
CA THR A 227 -2.98 -7.49 3.24
C THR A 227 -4.39 -8.07 3.23
N VAL A 228 -5.35 -7.44 2.54
CA VAL A 228 -6.72 -7.96 2.39
C VAL A 228 -6.70 -9.34 1.73
N ILE A 229 -5.93 -9.51 0.65
CA ILE A 229 -5.79 -10.80 -0.06
C ILE A 229 -5.11 -11.86 0.82
N ALA A 230 -4.03 -11.49 1.51
CA ALA A 230 -3.29 -12.38 2.39
C ALA A 230 -4.13 -12.84 3.59
N ASN A 231 -4.98 -11.96 4.13
CA ASN A 231 -5.88 -12.25 5.25
C ASN A 231 -6.86 -13.40 4.91
N GLU A 232 -7.13 -13.65 3.62
CA GLU A 232 -7.96 -14.75 3.17
C GLU A 232 -7.24 -16.10 3.08
N ALA A 233 -5.92 -16.17 3.26
CA ALA A 233 -5.19 -17.44 3.26
C ALA A 233 -5.52 -18.27 4.52
N ASP A 234 -5.49 -19.60 4.39
CA ASP A 234 -5.73 -20.54 5.51
C ASP A 234 -4.65 -20.44 6.60
N HIS A 235 -3.42 -20.15 6.17
CA HIS A 235 -2.27 -19.99 7.05
C HIS A 235 -1.45 -18.78 6.60
N GLN A 236 -1.05 -17.93 7.55
CA GLN A 236 -0.30 -16.71 7.28
C GLN A 236 0.93 -16.66 8.17
N VAL A 237 2.08 -16.33 7.59
CA VAL A 237 3.32 -16.08 8.31
C VAL A 237 3.89 -14.74 7.87
N TRP A 238 4.16 -13.88 8.85
CA TRP A 238 4.76 -12.56 8.64
C TRP A 238 6.08 -12.54 9.40
N ILE A 239 7.20 -12.45 8.69
CA ILE A 239 8.54 -12.41 9.30
C ILE A 239 8.78 -11.05 9.97
N ASN A 240 8.34 -9.98 9.30
CA ASN A 240 8.42 -8.62 9.83
C ASN A 240 7.06 -8.19 10.38
N GLU A 241 6.89 -8.34 11.69
CA GLU A 241 5.68 -7.94 12.41
C GLU A 241 5.73 -6.51 12.94
N THR A 242 6.78 -5.75 12.64
CA THR A 242 6.98 -4.43 13.26
C THR A 242 5.98 -3.41 12.72
N ILE A 243 4.90 -3.21 13.46
CA ILE A 243 4.00 -2.06 13.36
C ILE A 243 4.73 -0.90 14.06
N GLY A 244 5.08 0.15 13.32
CA GLY A 244 5.61 1.41 13.90
C GLY A 244 7.11 1.48 14.18
N GLU A 245 7.79 0.42 14.64
CA GLU A 245 9.21 0.52 15.04
C GLU A 245 10.21 0.12 13.92
N LYS A 246 10.56 1.07 13.05
CA LYS A 246 11.61 1.00 12.00
C LYS A 246 11.30 0.11 10.78
N ILE A 247 11.28 0.75 9.60
CA ILE A 247 11.12 0.15 8.26
C ILE A 247 12.37 -0.65 7.80
N GLN A 248 13.35 -0.90 8.67
CA GLN A 248 14.48 -1.77 8.33
C GLN A 248 14.13 -3.21 8.70
N SER A 249 13.71 -3.99 7.69
CA SER A 249 13.73 -5.46 7.80
C SER A 249 15.14 -5.89 8.22
N ARG A 250 15.26 -6.56 9.36
CA ARG A 250 16.51 -7.19 9.79
C ARG A 250 16.69 -8.59 9.19
N HIS A 251 15.71 -9.05 8.41
CA HIS A 251 15.61 -10.41 7.92
C HIS A 251 15.76 -10.44 6.40
N TYR A 252 16.68 -11.26 5.92
CA TYR A 252 16.78 -11.60 4.51
C TYR A 252 15.62 -12.54 4.11
N ASP A 253 15.30 -12.59 2.82
CA ASP A 253 14.18 -13.41 2.30
C ASP A 253 14.43 -14.92 2.43
N ASP A 254 15.65 -15.36 2.70
CA ASP A 254 15.98 -16.77 2.96
C ASP A 254 15.25 -17.35 4.18
N THR A 255 14.87 -16.48 5.13
CA THR A 255 14.00 -16.85 6.27
C THR A 255 12.67 -17.45 5.84
N LEU A 256 12.11 -17.06 4.69
CA LEU A 256 10.88 -17.64 4.14
C LEU A 256 11.05 -19.12 3.75
N VAL A 257 12.27 -19.55 3.43
CA VAL A 257 12.56 -20.95 3.09
C VAL A 257 12.38 -21.85 4.31
N ASP A 258 12.75 -21.36 5.50
CA ASP A 258 12.56 -22.11 6.74
C ASP A 258 11.08 -22.23 7.12
N GLU A 259 10.28 -21.19 6.86
CA GLU A 259 8.83 -21.26 7.05
C GLU A 259 8.17 -22.18 6.02
N LEU A 260 8.61 -22.15 4.76
CA LEU A 260 8.12 -23.04 3.70
C LEU A 260 8.31 -24.52 4.08
N ARG A 261 9.43 -24.87 4.73
CA ARG A 261 9.71 -26.25 5.19
C ARG A 261 8.74 -26.73 6.27
N LYS A 262 8.07 -25.83 6.99
CA LYS A 262 7.12 -26.18 8.06
C LYS A 262 5.73 -26.48 7.52
N ILE A 263 5.43 -26.12 6.27
CA ILE A 263 4.11 -26.34 5.68
C ILE A 263 3.91 -27.86 5.48
N PRO A 264 2.85 -28.45 6.07
CA PRO A 264 2.63 -29.89 5.99
C PRO A 264 2.27 -30.28 4.54
N LEU A 265 3.09 -31.15 3.94
CA LEU A 265 2.84 -31.73 2.62
C LEU A 265 1.87 -32.91 2.66
N ASN A 266 1.39 -33.28 3.85
CA ASN A 266 0.64 -34.52 4.11
C ASN A 266 -0.76 -34.59 3.48
N ASN A 267 -1.23 -33.52 2.83
CA ASN A 267 -2.49 -33.48 2.07
C ASN A 267 -2.29 -33.60 0.55
N LEU A 268 -1.05 -33.81 0.07
CA LEU A 268 -0.76 -34.16 -1.32
C LEU A 268 -1.07 -35.65 -1.49
N GLY A 269 -2.35 -35.96 -1.66
CA GLY A 269 -2.87 -37.33 -1.70
C GLY A 269 -2.07 -38.28 -2.60
N THR A 270 -1.92 -39.49 -2.08
CA THR A 270 -1.78 -40.76 -2.81
C THR A 270 -2.75 -40.89 -3.97
#